data_AF-A0A7J5AHW7-F1
#
_entry.id   AF-A0A7J5AHW7-F1
#
_cell.length_a   1.000
_cell.length_b   1.000
_cell.length_c   1.000
_cell.angle_alpha   90.00
_cell.angle_beta   90.00
_cell.angle_gamma   90.00
#
_symmetry.space_group_name_H-M   'P 1'
#
loop_
_entity.id
_entity.type
_entity.pdbx_description
1 polymer ?
#
loop_
_entity_poly.entity_id
_entity_poly.type
_entity_poly.pdbx_seq_one_letter_code
_entity_poly.pdbx_strand_id
1 'polypeptide(L)'
;MEKYLPIIITIIGNIIFYFWISKSIERSKIAYSGLFKEKVDIYRNLLDKTYAIKKELFRFQYIGNEEDAQKIMLKINEYIEFYTTNQPFLSDEMISDLDKIRGEFQEVFEKFYKHIAVKDTDNLKEFFEASEKLKSNKPFEEIERKIIAEMRKDLKVSKF
;
A
#
# COMPACT_ATOMS: atom_id res chain seq x y z
N MET A 1 47.34 -25.13 38.96
CA MET A 1 46.49 -24.15 38.23
C MET A 1 46.03 -24.67 36.86
N GLU A 2 46.80 -25.52 36.18
CA GLU A 2 46.45 -26.09 34.86
C GLU A 2 45.14 -26.88 34.80
N LYS A 3 44.70 -27.53 35.89
CA LYS A 3 43.46 -28.33 35.92
C LYS A 3 42.16 -27.52 35.87
N TYR A 4 42.18 -26.27 36.35
CA TYR A 4 40.99 -25.42 36.43
C TYR A 4 40.91 -24.39 35.30
N LEU A 5 42.03 -24.16 34.60
CA LEU A 5 42.10 -23.25 33.46
C LEU A 5 41.10 -23.59 32.34
N PRO A 6 40.91 -24.88 31.95
CA PRO A 6 39.91 -25.23 30.92
C PRO A 6 38.49 -24.93 31.37
N ILE A 7 38.20 -25.12 32.66
CA ILE A 7 36.88 -24.88 33.26
C ILE A 7 36.56 -23.38 33.25
N ILE A 8 37.52 -22.55 33.67
CA ILE A 8 37.39 -21.09 33.67
C ILE A 8 37.21 -20.56 32.24
N ILE A 9 38.01 -21.04 31.28
CA ILE A 9 37.88 -20.67 29.86
C ILE A 9 36.50 -21.06 29.32
N THR A 10 35.99 -22.25 29.65
CA THR A 10 34.65 -22.71 29.21
C THR A 10 33.53 -21.85 29.79
N ILE A 11 33.63 -21.46 31.07
CA ILE A 11 32.65 -20.58 31.72
C ILE A 11 32.66 -19.19 31.06
N ILE A 12 33.85 -18.59 30.89
CA ILE A 12 33.99 -17.27 30.27
C ILE A 12 33.50 -17.32 28.81
N GLY A 13 33.84 -18.37 28.06
CA GLY A 13 33.38 -18.56 26.69
C GLY A 13 31.86 -18.63 26.56
N ASN A 14 31.19 -19.39 27.44
CA ASN A 14 29.73 -19.46 27.48
C ASN A 14 29.09 -18.11 27.84
N ILE A 15 29.67 -17.36 28.78
CA ILE A 15 29.19 -16.02 29.14
C ILE A 15 29.29 -15.08 27.93
N ILE A 16 30.45 -15.02 27.27
CA ILE A 16 30.65 -14.18 26.08
C ILE A 16 29.68 -14.58 24.96
N PHE A 17 29.52 -15.88 24.70
CA PHE A 17 28.62 -16.40 23.69
C PHE A 17 27.15 -16.04 23.96
N TYR A 18 26.71 -16.18 25.22
CA TYR A 18 25.37 -15.78 25.64
C TYR A 18 25.13 -14.28 25.40
N PHE A 19 26.06 -13.41 25.83
CA PHE A 19 25.95 -11.97 25.60
C PHE A 19 25.92 -11.62 24.10
N TRP A 20 26.72 -12.31 23.29
CA TRP A 20 26.76 -12.09 21.85
C TRP A 20 25.43 -12.47 21.17
N ILE A 21 24.88 -13.64 21.50
CA ILE A 21 23.55 -14.07 21.02
C ILE A 21 22.46 -13.11 21.48
N SER A 22 22.43 -12.77 22.77
CA SER A 22 21.41 -11.87 23.33
C SER A 22 21.39 -10.53 22.59
N LYS A 23 22.56 -9.93 22.37
CA LYS A 23 22.70 -8.66 21.65
C LYS A 23 22.32 -8.77 20.18
N SER A 24 22.64 -9.90 19.54
CA SER A 24 22.24 -10.17 18.16
C SER A 24 20.71 -10.27 18.02
N ILE A 25 20.06 -11.05 18.90
CA ILE A 25 18.60 -11.20 18.93
C ILE A 25 17.91 -9.85 19.17
N GLU A 26 18.42 -9.03 20.09
CA GLU A 26 17.86 -7.73 20.39
C GLU A 26 17.95 -6.77 19.19
N ARG A 27 19.09 -6.73 18.50
CA ARG A 27 19.24 -5.96 17.25
C ARG A 27 18.28 -6.43 16.17
N SER A 28 18.14 -7.74 15.98
CA SER A 28 17.19 -8.32 15.02
C SER A 28 15.75 -7.96 15.37
N LYS A 29 15.37 -7.97 16.65
CA LYS A 29 14.04 -7.54 17.11
C LYS A 29 13.77 -6.08 16.83
N ILE A 30 14.74 -5.19 17.11
CA ILE A 30 14.60 -3.75 16.84
C ILE A 30 14.47 -3.49 15.34
N ALA A 31 15.32 -4.12 14.52
CA ALA A 31 15.25 -4.00 13.06
C ALA A 31 13.91 -4.51 12.52
N TYR A 32 13.45 -5.67 13.01
CA TYR A 32 12.15 -6.23 12.64
C TYR A 32 10.99 -5.31 13.03
N SER A 33 11.01 -4.73 14.24
CA SER A 33 9.99 -3.78 14.68
C SER A 33 9.98 -2.51 13.83
N GLY A 34 11.14 -2.03 13.39
CA GLY A 34 11.27 -0.88 12.50
C GLY A 34 10.68 -1.16 11.12
N LEU A 35 11.13 -2.23 10.48
CA LEU A 35 10.64 -2.67 9.16
C LEU A 35 9.14 -2.97 9.18
N PHE A 36 8.64 -3.57 10.26
CA PHE A 36 7.23 -3.84 10.44
C PHE A 36 6.39 -2.56 10.49
N LYS A 37 6.83 -1.57 11.26
CA LYS A 37 6.16 -0.28 11.35
C LYS A 37 6.13 0.42 10.00
N GLU A 38 7.28 0.46 9.32
CA GLU A 38 7.40 1.05 7.98
C GLU A 38 6.44 0.39 6.98
N LYS A 39 6.38 -0.94 6.99
CA LYS A 39 5.45 -1.71 6.15
C LYS A 39 3.98 -1.37 6.42
N VAL A 40 3.58 -1.26 7.69
CA VAL A 40 2.21 -0.85 8.07
C VAL A 40 1.90 0.58 7.64
N ASP A 41 2.87 1.50 7.79
CA ASP A 41 2.72 2.89 7.37
C ASP A 41 2.58 3.00 5.84
N ILE A 42 3.32 2.19 5.08
CA ILE A 42 3.17 2.07 3.62
C ILE A 42 1.76 1.62 3.25
N TYR A 43 1.26 0.55 3.87
CA TYR A 43 -0.08 0.04 3.62
C TYR A 43 -1.18 1.06 3.94
N ARG A 44 -1.05 1.80 5.05
CA ARG A 44 -1.98 2.88 5.39
C ARG A 44 -1.96 3.99 4.33
N ASN A 45 -0.78 4.41 3.88
CA ASN A 45 -0.64 5.44 2.86
C ASN A 45 -1.21 5.01 1.50
N LEU A 46 -1.10 3.73 1.12
CA LEU A 46 -1.75 3.21 -0.09
C LEU A 46 -3.27 3.33 -0.02
N LEU A 47 -3.85 2.98 1.12
CA LEU A 47 -5.29 3.12 1.36
C LEU A 47 -5.70 4.61 1.30
N ASP A 48 -4.99 5.48 2.00
CA ASP A 48 -5.28 6.92 2.04
C ASP A 48 -5.25 7.53 0.63
N LYS A 49 -4.25 7.18 -0.18
CA LYS A 49 -4.16 7.62 -1.58
C LYS A 49 -5.29 7.07 -2.45
N THR A 50 -5.66 5.80 -2.28
CA THR A 50 -6.80 5.16 -2.98
C THR A 50 -8.10 5.91 -2.69
N TYR A 51 -8.39 6.17 -1.41
CA TYR A 51 -9.57 6.95 -1.00
C TYR A 51 -9.55 8.37 -1.53
N ALA A 52 -8.37 9.01 -1.51
CA ALA A 52 -8.21 10.37 -2.02
C ALA A 52 -8.54 10.45 -3.52
N ILE A 53 -8.04 9.53 -4.34
CA ILE A 53 -8.34 9.50 -5.79
C ILE A 53 -9.84 9.27 -6.00
N LYS A 54 -10.42 8.27 -5.32
CA LYS A 54 -11.85 7.96 -5.41
C LYS A 54 -12.74 9.16 -5.08
N LYS A 55 -12.40 9.91 -4.02
CA LYS A 55 -13.13 11.11 -3.62
C LYS A 55 -13.07 12.21 -4.67
N GLU A 56 -11.90 12.43 -5.27
CA GLU A 56 -11.75 13.42 -6.35
C GLU A 56 -12.51 13.01 -7.60
N LEU A 57 -12.45 11.73 -8.00
CA LEU A 57 -13.22 11.22 -9.14
C LEU A 57 -14.73 11.38 -8.92
N PHE A 58 -15.22 11.09 -7.71
CA PHE A 58 -16.62 11.31 -7.37
C PHE A 58 -17.01 12.78 -7.46
N ARG A 59 -16.18 13.71 -6.97
CA ARG A 59 -16.42 15.15 -7.11
C ARG A 59 -16.41 15.58 -8.58
N PHE A 60 -15.44 15.10 -9.33
CA PHE A 60 -15.21 15.43 -10.74
C PHE A 60 -16.40 15.02 -11.62
N GLN A 61 -17.05 13.90 -11.31
CA GLN A 61 -18.26 13.47 -12.01
C GLN A 61 -19.36 14.54 -12.05
N TYR A 62 -19.53 15.34 -10.99
CA TYR A 62 -20.66 16.28 -10.88
C TYR A 62 -20.30 17.73 -11.21
N ILE A 63 -19.10 18.16 -10.82
CA ILE A 63 -18.68 19.58 -10.89
C ILE A 63 -17.29 19.76 -11.49
N GLY A 64 -16.76 18.72 -12.13
CA GLY A 64 -15.39 18.69 -12.63
C GLY A 64 -15.09 19.75 -13.67
N ASN A 65 -13.88 20.28 -13.63
CA ASN A 65 -13.30 21.18 -14.62
C ASN A 65 -11.86 20.76 -14.97
N GLU A 66 -11.22 21.49 -15.88
CA GLU A 66 -9.87 21.17 -16.34
C GLU A 66 -8.82 21.17 -15.21
N GLU A 67 -8.94 22.06 -14.22
CA GLU A 67 -8.04 22.11 -13.07
C GLU A 67 -8.22 20.89 -12.16
N ASP A 68 -9.46 20.46 -11.94
CA ASP A 68 -9.75 19.22 -11.21
C ASP A 68 -9.21 18.00 -11.95
N ALA A 69 -9.24 18.01 -13.27
CA ALA A 69 -8.70 16.94 -14.11
C ALA A 69 -7.18 16.81 -13.93
N GLN A 70 -6.46 17.93 -13.93
CA GLN A 70 -5.02 17.96 -13.65
C GLN A 70 -4.69 17.46 -12.24
N LYS A 71 -5.49 17.85 -11.23
CA LYS A 71 -5.33 17.37 -9.84
C LYS A 71 -5.50 15.85 -9.73
N ILE A 72 -6.46 15.27 -10.43
CA ILE A 72 -6.68 13.82 -10.43
C ILE A 72 -5.51 13.09 -11.08
N MET A 73 -5.03 13.55 -12.24
CA MET A 73 -3.85 12.98 -12.89
C MET A 73 -2.63 13.03 -11.99
N LEU A 74 -2.40 14.16 -11.30
CA LEU A 74 -1.29 14.29 -10.35
C LEU A 74 -1.40 13.26 -9.21
N LYS A 75 -2.59 13.09 -8.61
CA LYS A 75 -2.79 12.10 -7.55
C LYS A 75 -2.60 10.66 -8.02
N ILE A 76 -3.01 10.32 -9.24
CA ILE A 76 -2.76 9.00 -9.84
C ILE A 76 -1.25 8.80 -10.01
N ASN A 77 -0.52 9.80 -10.50
CA ASN A 77 0.93 9.71 -10.64
C ASN A 77 1.65 9.57 -9.29
N GLU A 78 1.26 10.36 -8.29
CA GLU A 78 1.78 10.24 -6.91
C GLU A 78 1.47 8.86 -6.30
N TYR A 79 0.37 8.23 -6.68
CA TYR A 79 0.05 6.88 -6.25
C TYR A 79 0.97 5.84 -6.89
N ILE A 80 1.23 5.98 -8.20
CA ILE A 80 2.18 5.14 -8.95
C ILE A 80 3.58 5.24 -8.39
N GLU A 81 4.06 6.47 -8.22
CA GLU A 81 5.39 6.73 -7.67
C GLU A 81 5.53 6.13 -6.26
N PHE A 82 4.48 6.26 -5.44
CA PHE A 82 4.50 5.75 -4.08
C PHE A 82 4.63 4.22 -4.04
N TYR A 83 3.79 3.46 -4.76
CA TYR A 83 3.90 2.01 -4.72
C TYR A 83 5.14 1.48 -5.45
N THR A 84 5.62 2.18 -6.47
CA THR A 84 6.86 1.82 -7.18
C THR A 84 8.07 2.01 -6.26
N THR A 85 8.14 3.11 -5.53
CA THR A 85 9.23 3.37 -4.57
C THR A 85 9.22 2.36 -3.42
N ASN A 86 8.02 1.98 -2.98
CA ASN A 86 7.84 1.07 -1.84
C ASN A 86 7.70 -0.40 -2.24
N GLN A 87 7.95 -0.74 -3.51
CA GLN A 87 7.83 -2.10 -4.05
C GLN A 87 8.50 -3.20 -3.20
N PRO A 88 9.67 -2.99 -2.55
CA PRO A 88 10.29 -4.00 -1.69
C PRO A 88 9.42 -4.45 -0.49
N PHE A 89 8.44 -3.65 -0.09
CA PHE A 89 7.52 -3.95 1.02
C PHE A 89 6.20 -4.57 0.55
N LEU A 90 5.99 -4.68 -0.76
CA LEU A 90 4.74 -5.14 -1.37
C LEU A 90 4.92 -6.54 -1.95
N SER A 91 3.87 -7.36 -1.89
CA SER A 91 3.86 -8.64 -2.60
C SER A 91 3.64 -8.43 -4.10
N ASP A 92 4.11 -9.37 -4.93
CA ASP A 92 3.88 -9.35 -6.38
C ASP A 92 2.37 -9.31 -6.71
N GLU A 93 1.56 -10.01 -5.91
CA GLU A 93 0.10 -9.95 -6.01
C GLU A 93 -0.45 -8.56 -5.74
N MET A 94 0.04 -7.88 -4.70
CA MET A 94 -0.39 -6.52 -4.39
C MET A 94 0.01 -5.56 -5.50
N ILE A 95 1.22 -5.67 -6.04
CA ILE A 95 1.67 -4.84 -7.17
C ILE A 95 0.74 -5.03 -8.39
N SER A 96 0.42 -6.29 -8.72
CA SER A 96 -0.50 -6.60 -9.82
C SER A 96 -1.88 -5.96 -9.62
N ASP A 97 -2.42 -6.01 -8.41
CA ASP A 97 -3.72 -5.44 -8.09
C ASP A 97 -3.68 -3.89 -8.04
N LEU A 98 -2.56 -3.30 -7.61
CA LEU A 98 -2.31 -1.85 -7.68
C LEU A 98 -2.23 -1.35 -9.13
N ASP A 99 -1.65 -2.13 -10.04
CA ASP A 99 -1.62 -1.80 -11.47
C ASP A 99 -3.01 -1.90 -12.12
N LYS A 100 -3.84 -2.86 -11.71
CA LYS A 100 -5.24 -2.96 -12.15
C LYS A 100 -6.05 -1.75 -11.70
N ILE A 101 -5.97 -1.39 -10.41
CA ILE A 101 -6.76 -0.27 -9.89
C ILE A 101 -6.31 1.07 -10.49
N ARG A 102 -5.01 1.23 -10.80
CA ARG A 102 -4.52 2.35 -11.61
C ARG A 102 -5.24 2.41 -12.96
N GLY A 103 -5.31 1.28 -13.68
CA GLY A 103 -6.01 1.21 -14.97
C GLY A 103 -7.48 1.58 -14.85
N GLU A 104 -8.15 1.14 -13.79
CA GLU A 104 -9.55 1.48 -13.54
C GLU A 104 -9.75 2.95 -13.19
N PHE A 105 -8.86 3.55 -12.38
CA PHE A 105 -8.88 4.99 -12.12
C PHE A 105 -8.73 5.80 -13.42
N GLN A 106 -7.80 5.40 -14.29
CA GLN A 106 -7.59 6.05 -15.58
C GLN A 106 -8.79 5.89 -16.51
N GLU A 107 -9.37 4.69 -16.63
CA GLU A 107 -10.55 4.42 -17.46
C GLU A 107 -11.74 5.29 -17.02
N VAL A 108 -12.02 5.35 -15.71
CA VAL A 108 -13.11 6.15 -15.14
C VAL A 108 -12.86 7.64 -15.38
N PHE A 109 -11.63 8.09 -15.14
CA PHE A 109 -11.25 9.48 -15.37
C PHE A 109 -11.43 9.90 -16.83
N GLU A 110 -10.95 9.11 -17.78
CA GLU A 110 -11.07 9.40 -19.21
C GLU A 110 -12.52 9.52 -19.66
N LYS A 111 -13.41 8.63 -19.19
CA LYS A 111 -14.84 8.66 -19.50
C LYS A 111 -15.52 9.93 -18.98
N PHE A 112 -15.18 10.36 -17.76
CA PHE A 112 -15.68 11.61 -17.21
C PHE A 112 -15.12 12.83 -17.94
N TYR A 113 -13.81 12.82 -18.22
CA TYR A 113 -13.13 13.90 -18.91
C TYR A 113 -13.71 14.11 -20.31
N LYS A 114 -13.90 13.05 -21.09
CA LYS A 114 -14.51 13.12 -22.43
C LYS A 114 -15.89 13.76 -22.39
N HIS A 115 -16.75 13.33 -21.46
CA HIS A 115 -18.11 13.87 -21.34
C HIS A 115 -18.11 15.37 -21.00
N ILE A 116 -17.26 15.78 -20.05
CA ILE A 116 -17.21 17.17 -19.56
C ILE A 116 -16.50 18.10 -20.58
N ALA A 117 -15.38 17.67 -21.17
CA ALA A 117 -14.55 18.50 -22.03
C ALA A 117 -15.07 18.61 -23.46
N VAL A 118 -15.62 17.51 -24.02
CA VAL A 118 -16.05 17.47 -25.43
C VAL A 118 -17.53 17.85 -25.58
N LYS A 119 -18.30 17.88 -24.48
CA LYS A 119 -19.78 18.03 -24.48
C LYS A 119 -20.47 17.08 -25.46
N ASP A 120 -19.85 15.93 -25.67
CA ASP A 120 -20.32 14.93 -26.62
C ASP A 120 -21.47 14.15 -25.98
N THR A 121 -22.67 14.38 -26.49
CA THR A 121 -23.89 13.71 -26.03
C THR A 121 -23.91 12.23 -26.39
N ASP A 122 -23.10 11.77 -27.34
CA ASP A 122 -23.10 10.37 -27.78
C ASP A 122 -22.40 9.44 -26.76
N ASN A 123 -21.58 10.00 -25.86
CA ASN A 123 -20.82 9.24 -24.85
C ASN A 123 -21.51 9.15 -23.47
N LEU A 124 -22.79 9.52 -23.39
CA LEU A 124 -23.59 9.47 -22.15
C LEU A 124 -23.61 8.06 -21.52
N LYS A 125 -23.64 7.00 -22.34
CA LYS A 125 -23.62 5.61 -21.86
C LYS A 125 -22.33 5.27 -21.11
N GLU A 126 -21.17 5.62 -21.67
CA GLU A 126 -19.87 5.35 -21.04
C GLU A 126 -19.70 6.12 -19.73
N PHE A 127 -20.20 7.36 -19.68
CA PHE A 127 -20.24 8.16 -18.46
C PHE A 127 -21.06 7.50 -17.36
N PHE A 128 -22.28 7.03 -17.68
CA PHE A 128 -23.11 6.35 -16.69
C PHE A 128 -22.48 5.03 -16.22
N GLU A 129 -21.86 4.26 -17.11
CA GLU A 129 -21.15 3.03 -16.73
C GLU A 129 -19.97 3.31 -15.79
N ALA A 130 -19.17 4.34 -16.07
CA ALA A 130 -18.08 4.78 -15.18
C ALA A 130 -18.60 5.28 -13.83
N SER A 131 -19.73 5.99 -13.83
CA SER A 131 -20.39 6.44 -12.61
C SER A 131 -20.88 5.26 -11.76
N GLU A 132 -21.50 4.26 -12.39
CA GLU A 132 -21.96 3.06 -11.71
C GLU A 132 -20.78 2.24 -11.16
N LYS A 133 -19.64 2.15 -11.86
CA LYS A 133 -18.41 1.56 -11.31
C LYS A 133 -18.00 2.23 -10.00
N LEU A 134 -17.94 3.57 -9.96
CA LEU A 134 -17.60 4.32 -8.74
C LEU A 134 -18.62 4.14 -7.61
N LYS A 135 -19.91 4.22 -7.92
CA LYS A 135 -21.00 4.04 -6.94
C LYS A 135 -21.03 2.62 -6.37
N SER A 136 -20.82 1.62 -7.22
CA SER A 136 -20.81 0.22 -6.81
C SER A 136 -19.64 -0.10 -5.88
N ASN A 137 -18.58 0.70 -5.92
CA ASN A 137 -17.36 0.58 -5.13
C ASN A 137 -16.56 -0.73 -5.31
N LYS A 138 -17.13 -1.74 -5.95
CA LYS A 138 -16.53 -3.08 -6.10
C LYS A 138 -15.07 -3.07 -6.55
N PRO A 139 -14.67 -2.29 -7.57
CA PRO A 139 -13.30 -2.36 -8.07
C PRO A 139 -12.28 -1.81 -7.04
N PHE A 140 -12.67 -0.81 -6.24
CA PHE A 140 -11.85 -0.21 -5.19
C PHE A 140 -11.84 -1.04 -3.91
N GLU A 141 -12.93 -1.75 -3.59
CA GLU A 141 -12.99 -2.61 -2.40
C GLU A 141 -12.03 -3.80 -2.47
N GLU A 142 -11.70 -4.28 -3.66
CA GLU A 142 -10.82 -5.44 -3.81
C GLU A 142 -9.41 -5.14 -3.29
N ILE A 143 -8.83 -3.99 -3.66
CA ILE A 143 -7.51 -3.59 -3.17
C ILE A 143 -7.54 -3.21 -1.68
N GLU A 144 -8.61 -2.55 -1.23
CA GLU A 144 -8.79 -2.22 0.20
C GLU A 144 -8.80 -3.51 1.04
N ARG A 145 -9.61 -4.49 0.63
CA ARG A 145 -9.69 -5.79 1.31
C ARG A 145 -8.35 -6.52 1.30
N LYS A 146 -7.60 -6.46 0.20
CA LYS A 146 -6.33 -7.17 0.10
C LYS A 146 -5.22 -6.53 0.92
N ILE A 147 -5.10 -5.19 0.88
CA ILE A 147 -4.18 -4.46 1.77
C ILE A 147 -4.54 -4.76 3.24
N ILE A 148 -5.82 -4.72 3.60
CA ILE A 148 -6.27 -5.06 4.96
C ILE A 148 -5.95 -6.52 5.31
N ALA A 149 -6.12 -7.46 4.37
CA ALA A 149 -5.81 -8.88 4.61
C ALA A 149 -4.31 -9.10 4.85
N GLU A 150 -3.44 -8.47 4.07
CA GLU A 150 -1.99 -8.53 4.29
C GLU A 150 -1.59 -7.86 5.61
N MET A 151 -2.15 -6.68 5.92
CA MET A 151 -1.96 -6.03 7.22
C MET A 151 -2.35 -6.96 8.38
N ARG A 152 -3.52 -7.61 8.30
CA ARG A 152 -4.01 -8.54 9.34
C ARG A 152 -3.13 -9.79 9.47
N LYS A 153 -2.64 -10.32 8.35
CA LYS A 153 -1.72 -11.46 8.31
C LYS A 153 -0.40 -11.11 8.99
N ASP A 154 0.15 -9.94 8.68
CA ASP A 154 1.40 -9.44 9.25
C ASP A 154 1.27 -9.14 10.75
N LEU A 155 0.15 -8.53 11.15
CA LEU A 155 -0.18 -8.26 12.55
C LEU A 155 -0.57 -9.52 13.34
N LYS A 156 -0.71 -10.68 12.69
CA LYS A 156 -1.18 -11.95 13.29
C LYS A 156 -2.53 -11.85 14.02
N VAL A 157 -3.38 -10.88 13.66
CA VAL A 157 -4.70 -10.67 14.31
C VAL A 157 -5.68 -11.77 13.94
N SER A 158 -5.45 -12.51 12.85
CA SER A 158 -6.28 -13.65 12.43
C SER A 158 -6.16 -14.90 13.31
N LYS A 159 -5.35 -14.86 14.38
CA LYS A 159 -5.16 -15.96 15.35
C LYS A 159 -5.78 -15.69 16.73
N PHE A 160 -6.60 -14.65 16.87
CA PHE A 160 -7.34 -14.34 18.10
C PHE A 160 -8.84 -14.38 17.86
#